data_AF-A0A832J976-F1
#
_entry.id   AF-A0A832J976-F1
#
_cell.length_a   1.000
_cell.length_b   1.000
_cell.length_c   1.000
_cell.angle_alpha   90.00
_cell.angle_beta   90.00
_cell.angle_gamma   90.00
#
_symmetry.space_group_name_H-M   'P 1'
#
loop_
_entity.id
_entity.type
_entity.pdbx_description
1 polymer ?
#
loop_
_entity_poly.entity_id
_entity_poly.type
_entity_poly.pdbx_seq_one_letter_code
_entity_poly.pdbx_strand_id
1 'polypeptide(L)'
;AAIEGIGRIRYTTSHPMEMNDSLYQAYAEVPELVSHLHLPVQSGSDRILAQMKRGHTALEYKSIIRRLRQVRPDIDMSSDFIIGFPGETDADFEATMKLIEDVGYDRCFSFIYSPRPGTLAANMPDDVPHEVKRVRLAKLQARINDMAQEISEAMVGSEQRVLVERHSTKDASMYAGRTENNRVVNFAAEADIIGKFVNVRITEALPNSLRGEFIAIAEYDPAIASCA
;
A
#
# COMPACT_ATOMS: atom_id res chain seq x y z
N ALA A 1 8.73 10.69 18.61
CA ALA A 1 9.52 11.93 18.48
C ALA A 1 8.80 12.84 17.51
N ALA A 2 8.22 13.94 18.01
CA ALA A 2 7.63 14.96 17.15
C ALA A 2 8.76 15.84 16.59
N ILE A 3 8.89 15.90 15.26
CA ILE A 3 9.82 16.83 14.60
C ILE A 3 8.98 17.99 14.08
N GLU A 4 9.24 19.19 14.61
CA GLU A 4 8.51 20.39 14.23
C GLU A 4 8.57 20.61 12.70
N GLY A 5 7.41 20.87 12.09
CA GLY A 5 7.28 21.08 10.65
C GLY A 5 7.12 19.81 9.81
N ILE A 6 7.26 18.61 10.38
CA ILE A 6 6.92 17.36 9.67
C ILE A 6 5.46 17.03 9.91
N GLY A 7 4.63 17.13 8.86
CA GLY A 7 3.21 16.79 8.95
C GLY A 7 2.85 15.37 8.51
N ARG A 8 3.79 14.62 7.92
CA ARG A 8 3.57 13.27 7.40
C ARG A 8 4.88 12.48 7.28
N ILE A 9 4.87 11.25 7.80
CA ILE A 9 5.93 10.26 7.72
C ILE A 9 5.36 9.02 7.04
N ARG A 10 6.07 8.49 6.05
CA ARG A 10 5.77 7.20 5.42
C ARG A 10 6.92 6.25 5.68
N TYR A 11 6.64 5.17 6.38
CA TYR A 11 7.58 4.08 6.56
C TYR A 11 7.46 3.08 5.41
N THR A 12 8.61 2.67 4.89
CA THR A 12 8.73 1.61 3.89
C THR A 12 9.81 0.66 4.35
N THR A 13 9.49 -0.64 4.39
CA THR A 13 10.45 -1.71 4.68
C THR A 13 10.55 -2.66 3.48
N SER A 14 11.66 -3.37 3.40
CA SER A 14 11.86 -4.45 2.43
C SER A 14 11.46 -5.83 2.96
N HIS A 15 11.22 -5.96 4.28
CA HIS A 15 11.11 -7.26 4.92
C HIS A 15 10.12 -7.28 6.10
N PRO A 16 9.09 -8.16 6.08
CA PRO A 16 8.07 -8.20 7.13
C PRO A 16 8.61 -8.48 8.54
N MET A 17 9.68 -9.28 8.64
CA MET A 17 10.31 -9.62 9.93
C MET A 17 11.00 -8.44 10.64
N GLU A 18 11.12 -7.28 9.99
CA GLU A 18 11.61 -6.07 10.64
C GLU A 18 10.55 -5.43 11.57
N MET A 19 9.28 -5.87 11.47
CA MET A 19 8.18 -5.41 12.31
C MET A 19 8.32 -5.86 13.77
N ASN A 20 9.06 -5.07 14.55
CA ASN A 20 9.26 -5.26 15.98
C ASN A 20 8.29 -4.42 16.84
N ASP A 21 8.33 -4.62 18.16
CA ASP A 21 7.45 -3.94 19.12
C ASP A 21 7.51 -2.41 19.04
N SER A 22 8.68 -1.83 18.76
CA SER A 22 8.84 -0.38 18.63
C SER A 22 8.12 0.18 17.40
N LEU A 23 8.02 -0.59 16.30
CA LEU A 23 7.26 -0.18 15.12
C LEU A 23 5.75 -0.27 15.36
N TYR A 24 5.26 -1.31 16.06
CA TYR A 24 3.85 -1.36 16.45
C TYR A 24 3.50 -0.17 17.34
N GLN A 25 4.36 0.16 18.31
CA GLN A 25 4.16 1.32 19.17
C GLN A 25 4.17 2.63 18.37
N ALA A 26 5.09 2.77 17.41
CA ALA A 26 5.14 3.95 16.55
C ALA A 26 3.83 4.13 15.74
N TYR A 27 3.24 3.05 15.23
CA TYR A 27 1.94 3.11 14.56
C TYR A 27 0.76 3.43 15.50
N ALA A 28 0.92 3.17 16.80
CA ALA A 28 -0.08 3.51 17.82
C ALA A 28 0.01 5.00 18.24
N GLU A 29 1.23 5.52 18.41
CA GLU A 29 1.48 6.79 19.09
C GLU A 29 1.89 7.95 18.16
N VAL A 30 2.43 7.68 16.97
CA VAL A 30 2.96 8.75 16.10
C VAL A 30 1.91 9.15 15.07
N PRO A 31 1.21 10.29 15.22
CA PRO A 31 0.13 10.69 14.32
C PRO A 31 0.63 11.11 12.95
N GLU A 32 1.88 11.59 12.83
CA GLU A 32 2.49 11.88 11.53
C GLU A 32 2.72 10.60 10.71
N LEU A 33 2.84 9.44 11.36
CA LEU A 33 3.01 8.16 10.67
C LEU A 33 1.68 7.73 10.06
N VAL A 34 1.62 7.76 8.72
CA VAL A 34 0.38 7.49 7.99
C VAL A 34 -0.19 6.11 8.25
N SER A 35 -1.53 6.00 8.22
CA SER A 35 -2.30 4.74 8.18
C SER A 35 -2.12 3.97 6.86
N HIS A 36 -0.89 3.81 6.40
CA HIS A 36 -0.57 3.02 5.23
C HIS A 36 0.83 2.40 5.36
N LEU A 37 0.92 1.08 5.23
CA LEU A 37 2.18 0.35 5.28
C LEU A 37 2.41 -0.46 4.00
N HIS A 38 3.60 -0.29 3.41
CA HIS A 38 4.11 -1.19 2.39
C HIS A 38 4.94 -2.30 3.03
N LEU A 39 4.43 -3.54 2.97
CA LEU A 39 4.99 -4.71 3.65
C LEU A 39 5.16 -5.88 2.68
N PRO A 40 6.31 -6.00 1.98
CA PRO A 40 6.48 -6.97 0.89
C PRO A 40 6.47 -8.44 1.36
N VAL A 41 5.41 -9.20 1.01
CA VAL A 41 5.32 -10.65 1.30
C VAL A 41 5.86 -11.52 0.17
N GLN A 42 5.62 -11.10 -1.08
CA GLN A 42 6.19 -11.64 -2.32
C GLN A 42 5.53 -12.94 -2.81
N SER A 43 5.08 -13.81 -1.91
CA SER A 43 4.18 -14.94 -2.22
C SER A 43 3.28 -15.25 -1.02
N GLY A 44 2.14 -15.88 -1.24
CA GLY A 44 1.33 -16.46 -0.15
C GLY A 44 1.56 -17.95 0.09
N SER A 45 2.47 -18.60 -0.65
CA SER A 45 2.85 -19.99 -0.41
C SER A 45 4.06 -20.09 0.51
N ASP A 46 3.93 -20.79 1.63
CA ASP A 46 5.04 -21.06 2.55
C ASP A 46 6.21 -21.79 1.86
N ARG A 47 5.90 -22.67 0.89
CA ARG A 47 6.91 -23.39 0.11
C ARG A 47 7.73 -22.42 -0.75
N ILE A 48 7.06 -21.49 -1.42
CA ILE A 48 7.72 -20.46 -2.25
C ILE A 48 8.46 -19.45 -1.37
N LEU A 49 7.86 -18.99 -0.27
CA LEU A 49 8.50 -18.11 0.70
C LEU A 49 9.80 -18.72 1.26
N ALA A 50 9.80 -20.02 1.57
CA ALA A 50 10.98 -20.75 2.00
C ALA A 50 12.06 -20.79 0.90
N GLN A 51 11.68 -21.06 -0.35
CA GLN A 51 12.61 -21.05 -1.48
C GLN A 51 13.18 -19.65 -1.78
N MET A 52 12.38 -18.60 -1.57
CA MET A 52 12.81 -17.20 -1.62
C MET A 52 13.65 -16.77 -0.40
N LYS A 53 13.85 -17.66 0.59
CA LYS A 53 14.56 -17.38 1.84
C LYS A 53 13.98 -16.21 2.64
N ARG A 54 12.65 -16.09 2.67
CA ARG A 54 11.94 -15.02 3.39
C ARG A 54 11.96 -15.18 4.91
N GLY A 55 12.19 -16.39 5.42
CA GLY A 55 12.28 -16.63 6.87
C GLY A 55 10.98 -16.37 7.63
N HIS A 56 9.83 -16.40 6.93
CA HIS A 56 8.50 -16.32 7.51
C HIS A 56 7.50 -17.10 6.65
N THR A 57 6.37 -17.45 7.27
CA THR A 57 5.19 -18.07 6.66
C THR A 57 4.12 -17.03 6.36
N ALA A 58 3.11 -17.41 5.56
CA ALA A 58 1.90 -16.62 5.34
C ALA A 58 1.10 -16.43 6.63
N LEU A 59 1.14 -17.40 7.56
CA LEU A 59 0.47 -17.27 8.86
C LEU A 59 1.14 -16.23 9.76
N GLU A 60 2.48 -16.24 9.85
CA GLU A 60 3.25 -15.23 10.59
C GLU A 60 3.04 -13.84 10.00
N TYR A 61 3.08 -13.72 8.66
CA TYR A 61 2.79 -12.48 7.95
C TYR A 61 1.38 -11.94 8.29
N LYS A 62 0.35 -12.80 8.24
CA LYS A 62 -1.00 -12.41 8.65
C LYS A 62 -1.09 -12.06 10.15
N SER A 63 -0.23 -12.62 10.99
CA SER A 63 -0.20 -12.30 12.42
C SER A 63 0.38 -10.90 12.65
N ILE A 64 1.41 -10.52 11.90
CA ILE A 64 1.97 -9.15 11.87
C ILE A 64 0.88 -8.15 11.52
N ILE A 65 0.15 -8.37 10.42
CA ILE A 65 -0.93 -7.47 9.98
C ILE A 65 -2.06 -7.40 11.01
N ARG A 66 -2.47 -8.53 11.59
CA ARG A 66 -3.51 -8.55 12.64
C ARG A 66 -3.10 -7.71 13.85
N ARG A 67 -1.85 -7.83 14.30
CA ARG A 67 -1.31 -7.02 15.41
C ARG A 67 -1.25 -5.54 15.05
N LEU A 68 -0.87 -5.22 13.82
CA LEU A 68 -0.85 -3.84 13.33
C LEU A 68 -2.26 -3.23 13.32
N ARG A 69 -3.26 -3.97 12.82
CA ARG A 69 -4.67 -3.55 12.83
C ARG A 69 -5.28 -3.41 14.22
N GLN A 70 -4.72 -4.06 15.25
CA GLN A 70 -5.16 -3.84 16.63
C GLN A 70 -4.78 -2.45 17.15
N VAL A 71 -3.62 -1.93 16.75
CA VAL A 71 -3.14 -0.61 17.17
C VAL A 71 -3.53 0.51 16.20
N ARG A 72 -3.75 0.17 14.93
CA ARG A 72 -4.17 1.10 13.86
C ARG A 72 -5.24 0.46 12.97
N PRO A 73 -6.53 0.46 13.38
CA PRO A 73 -7.60 -0.28 12.68
C PRO A 73 -7.86 0.17 11.23
N ASP A 74 -7.55 1.44 10.92
CA ASP A 74 -7.73 2.09 9.63
C ASP A 74 -6.53 1.92 8.69
N ILE A 75 -5.55 1.08 9.03
CA ILE A 75 -4.33 0.93 8.22
C ILE A 75 -4.57 0.21 6.88
N ASP A 76 -4.21 0.89 5.80
CA ASP A 76 -4.15 0.31 4.47
C ASP A 76 -2.83 -0.43 4.24
N MET A 77 -2.90 -1.56 3.55
CA MET A 77 -1.74 -2.41 3.26
C MET A 77 -1.40 -2.38 1.78
N SER A 78 -0.11 -2.33 1.48
CA SER A 78 0.44 -2.63 0.15
C SER A 78 1.55 -3.67 0.27
N SER A 79 1.83 -4.37 -0.83
CA SER A 79 2.86 -5.41 -0.89
C SER A 79 3.41 -5.54 -2.31
N ASP A 80 4.51 -6.30 -2.43
CA ASP A 80 5.01 -6.82 -3.69
C ASP A 80 4.64 -8.30 -3.84
N PHE A 81 4.42 -8.76 -5.07
CA PHE A 81 4.20 -10.15 -5.45
C PHE A 81 5.08 -10.56 -6.64
N ILE A 82 5.68 -11.74 -6.57
CA ILE A 82 6.44 -12.35 -7.67
C ILE A 82 5.66 -13.58 -8.14
N ILE A 83 5.30 -13.59 -9.44
CA ILE A 83 4.48 -14.64 -10.06
C ILE A 83 5.31 -15.51 -10.98
N GLY A 84 5.12 -16.82 -10.87
CA GLY A 84 5.85 -17.81 -11.65
C GLY A 84 7.30 -17.95 -11.19
N PHE A 85 7.53 -17.91 -9.88
CA PHE A 85 8.82 -18.30 -9.31
C PHE A 85 9.18 -19.75 -9.77
N PRO A 86 10.47 -20.10 -9.96
CA PRO A 86 10.84 -21.44 -10.42
C PRO A 86 10.23 -22.53 -9.52
N GLY A 87 9.50 -23.49 -10.13
CA GLY A 87 8.79 -24.53 -9.42
C GLY A 87 7.41 -24.15 -8.87
N GLU A 88 6.87 -22.94 -9.11
CA GLU A 88 5.56 -22.49 -8.62
C GLU A 88 4.38 -23.30 -9.23
N THR A 89 3.69 -24.06 -8.38
CA THR A 89 2.53 -24.88 -8.76
C THR A 89 1.23 -24.08 -8.69
N ASP A 90 0.14 -24.65 -9.23
CA ASP A 90 -1.19 -24.05 -9.10
C ASP A 90 -1.61 -23.87 -7.64
N ALA A 91 -1.29 -24.83 -6.76
CA ALA A 91 -1.60 -24.72 -5.33
C ALA A 91 -0.86 -23.56 -4.65
N ASP A 92 0.37 -23.26 -5.07
CA ASP A 92 1.13 -22.12 -4.52
C ASP A 92 0.56 -20.79 -4.99
N PHE A 93 0.13 -20.73 -6.24
CA PHE A 93 -0.53 -19.55 -6.79
C PHE A 93 -1.89 -19.32 -6.11
N GLU A 94 -2.70 -20.35 -5.91
CA GLU A 94 -3.97 -20.22 -5.20
C GLU A 94 -3.76 -19.86 -3.71
N ALA A 95 -2.70 -20.34 -3.06
CA ALA A 95 -2.33 -19.87 -1.71
C ALA A 95 -1.98 -18.37 -1.70
N THR A 96 -1.34 -17.87 -2.77
CA THR A 96 -1.09 -16.44 -2.97
C THR A 96 -2.39 -15.66 -3.18
N MET A 97 -3.31 -16.16 -4.00
CA MET A 97 -4.64 -15.56 -4.18
C MET A 97 -5.44 -15.53 -2.87
N LYS A 98 -5.37 -16.60 -2.07
CA LYS A 98 -6.01 -16.63 -0.75
C LYS A 98 -5.42 -15.58 0.19
N LEU A 99 -4.09 -15.39 0.18
CA LEU A 99 -3.46 -14.38 1.03
C LEU A 99 -3.92 -12.96 0.67
N ILE A 100 -4.03 -12.64 -0.62
CA ILE A 100 -4.49 -11.30 -1.03
C ILE A 100 -5.94 -11.05 -0.59
N GLU A 101 -6.80 -12.06 -0.66
CA GLU A 101 -8.18 -11.98 -0.20
C GLU A 101 -8.28 -11.86 1.33
N ASP A 102 -7.49 -12.65 2.08
CA ASP A 102 -7.47 -12.62 3.54
C ASP A 102 -7.00 -11.26 4.09
N VAL A 103 -6.08 -10.58 3.38
CA VAL A 103 -5.51 -9.31 3.82
C VAL A 103 -6.36 -8.13 3.39
N GLY A 104 -6.85 -8.09 2.14
CA GLY A 104 -7.50 -6.91 1.57
C GLY A 104 -6.49 -5.79 1.35
N TYR A 105 -5.79 -5.82 0.23
CA TYR A 105 -4.74 -4.84 -0.08
C TYR A 105 -5.29 -3.64 -0.86
N ASP A 106 -4.66 -2.48 -0.64
CA ASP A 106 -4.87 -1.26 -1.42
C ASP A 106 -4.09 -1.34 -2.75
N ARG A 107 -2.87 -0.81 -2.83
CA ARG A 107 -2.07 -0.80 -4.06
C ARG A 107 -0.82 -1.65 -3.94
N CYS A 108 -0.81 -2.78 -4.63
CA CYS A 108 0.34 -3.69 -4.66
C CYS A 108 1.11 -3.59 -5.97
N PHE A 109 2.36 -4.03 -5.93
CA PHE A 109 3.16 -4.27 -7.12
C PHE A 109 3.24 -5.78 -7.37
N SER A 110 3.20 -6.16 -8.64
CA SER A 110 3.21 -7.57 -9.03
C SER A 110 4.03 -7.75 -10.30
N PHE A 111 4.95 -8.70 -10.30
CA PHE A 111 5.90 -8.91 -11.39
C PHE A 111 5.98 -10.39 -11.75
N ILE A 112 6.17 -10.70 -13.04
CA ILE A 112 6.61 -12.03 -13.43
C ILE A 112 8.05 -12.21 -12.94
N TYR A 113 8.35 -13.39 -12.38
CA TYR A 113 9.72 -13.73 -11.99
C TYR A 113 10.68 -13.55 -13.15
N SER A 114 11.79 -12.87 -12.87
CA SER A 114 12.90 -12.71 -13.80
C SER A 114 14.19 -13.11 -13.07
N PRO A 115 14.99 -14.05 -13.62
CA PRO A 115 16.21 -14.49 -12.99
C PRO A 115 17.21 -13.34 -12.88
N ARG A 116 17.74 -13.13 -11.68
CA ARG A 116 18.80 -12.14 -11.43
C ARG A 116 20.14 -12.85 -11.20
N PRO A 117 21.21 -12.48 -11.94
CA PRO A 117 22.53 -13.05 -11.74
C PRO A 117 22.97 -13.06 -10.27
N GLY A 118 23.55 -14.17 -9.81
CA GLY A 118 24.04 -14.31 -8.44
C GLY A 118 22.99 -14.73 -7.40
N THR A 119 21.72 -14.94 -7.79
CA THR A 119 20.69 -15.48 -6.89
C THR A 119 20.57 -17.00 -6.98
N LEU A 120 20.16 -17.66 -5.89
CA LEU A 120 19.91 -19.11 -5.92
C LEU A 120 18.81 -19.49 -6.90
N ALA A 121 17.76 -18.65 -6.98
CA ALA A 121 16.65 -18.85 -7.89
C ALA A 121 17.07 -18.83 -9.37
N ALA A 122 18.13 -18.09 -9.73
CA ALA A 122 18.63 -18.07 -11.11
C ALA A 122 19.21 -19.42 -11.57
N ASN A 123 19.60 -20.29 -10.64
CA ASN A 123 20.10 -21.64 -10.92
C ASN A 123 19.02 -22.72 -10.79
N MET A 124 17.80 -22.36 -10.41
CA MET A 124 16.69 -23.31 -10.31
C MET A 124 16.11 -23.59 -11.71
N PRO A 125 15.71 -24.83 -12.02
CA PRO A 125 14.93 -25.11 -13.21
C PRO A 125 13.61 -24.33 -13.18
N ASP A 126 13.39 -23.48 -14.18
CA ASP A 126 12.13 -22.75 -14.35
C ASP A 126 11.20 -23.57 -15.26
N ASP A 127 10.38 -24.40 -14.63
CA ASP A 127 9.42 -25.30 -15.25
C ASP A 127 8.03 -24.67 -15.46
N VAL A 128 7.85 -23.41 -15.06
CA VAL A 128 6.57 -22.70 -15.17
C VAL A 128 6.49 -22.01 -16.55
N PRO A 129 5.59 -22.43 -17.45
CA PRO A 129 5.51 -21.82 -18.79
C PRO A 129 5.18 -20.32 -18.72
N HIS A 130 5.83 -19.52 -19.55
CA HIS A 130 5.63 -18.06 -19.55
C HIS A 130 4.16 -17.65 -19.77
N GLU A 131 3.39 -18.43 -20.55
CA GLU A 131 1.96 -18.22 -20.71
C GLU A 131 1.18 -18.36 -19.38
N VAL A 132 1.49 -19.38 -18.59
CA VAL A 132 0.91 -19.58 -17.25
C VAL A 132 1.24 -18.40 -16.34
N LYS A 133 2.50 -17.90 -16.36
CA LYS A 133 2.90 -16.72 -15.58
C LYS A 133 2.08 -15.48 -15.95
N ARG A 134 1.83 -15.26 -17.24
CA ARG A 134 1.01 -14.14 -17.71
C ARG A 134 -0.44 -14.25 -17.29
N VAL A 135 -1.05 -15.43 -17.41
CA VAL A 135 -2.43 -15.67 -16.97
C VAL A 135 -2.58 -15.46 -15.47
N ARG A 136 -1.65 -16.01 -14.67
CA ARG A 136 -1.62 -15.84 -13.21
C ARG A 136 -1.44 -14.37 -12.81
N LEU A 137 -0.49 -13.66 -13.43
CA LEU A 137 -0.27 -12.24 -13.17
C LEU A 137 -1.54 -11.43 -13.47
N ALA A 138 -2.19 -11.66 -14.60
CA ALA A 138 -3.41 -10.96 -14.96
C ALA A 138 -4.55 -11.23 -13.96
N LYS A 139 -4.73 -12.49 -13.53
CA LYS A 139 -5.73 -12.86 -12.52
C LYS A 139 -5.47 -12.16 -11.18
N LEU A 140 -4.21 -12.15 -10.73
CA LEU A 140 -3.83 -11.48 -9.48
C LEU A 140 -3.99 -9.95 -9.57
N GLN A 141 -3.57 -9.34 -10.68
CA GLN A 141 -3.73 -7.90 -10.90
C GLN A 141 -5.19 -7.48 -10.95
N ALA A 142 -6.05 -8.27 -11.60
CA ALA A 142 -7.50 -8.03 -11.61
C ALA A 142 -8.04 -7.98 -10.17
N ARG A 143 -7.74 -8.99 -9.35
CA ARG A 143 -8.23 -9.02 -7.96
C ARG A 143 -7.69 -7.88 -7.11
N ILE A 144 -6.41 -7.52 -7.24
CA ILE A 144 -5.83 -6.37 -6.53
C ILE A 144 -6.50 -5.07 -6.97
N ASN A 145 -6.76 -4.88 -8.26
CA ASN A 145 -7.44 -3.69 -8.77
C ASN A 145 -8.87 -3.60 -8.26
N ASP A 146 -9.60 -4.73 -8.17
CA ASP A 146 -10.94 -4.77 -7.60
C ASP A 146 -10.92 -4.32 -6.12
N MET A 147 -10.03 -4.88 -5.30
CA MET A 147 -9.89 -4.46 -3.89
C MET A 147 -9.45 -2.99 -3.76
N ALA A 148 -8.53 -2.53 -4.60
CA ALA A 148 -8.13 -1.12 -4.64
C ALA A 148 -9.30 -0.21 -5.01
N GLN A 149 -10.18 -0.64 -5.92
CA GLN A 149 -11.37 0.10 -6.30
C GLN A 149 -12.39 0.12 -5.16
N GLU A 150 -12.64 -1.02 -4.49
CA GLU A 150 -13.48 -1.12 -3.29
C GLU A 150 -13.04 -0.12 -2.20
N ILE A 151 -11.73 -0.03 -1.93
CA ILE A 151 -11.16 0.94 -0.98
C ILE A 151 -11.38 2.38 -1.46
N SER A 152 -11.18 2.65 -2.76
CA SER A 152 -11.42 3.99 -3.33
C SER A 152 -12.86 4.44 -3.17
N GLU A 153 -13.80 3.52 -3.43
CA GLU A 153 -15.23 3.77 -3.32
C GLU A 153 -15.65 4.00 -1.88
N ALA A 154 -15.09 3.25 -0.93
CA ALA A 154 -15.32 3.47 0.50
C ALA A 154 -14.83 4.84 0.99
N MET A 155 -13.90 5.48 0.28
CA MET A 155 -13.46 6.84 0.59
C MET A 155 -14.45 7.92 0.11
N VAL A 156 -15.36 7.63 -0.83
CA VAL A 156 -16.32 8.61 -1.34
C VAL A 156 -17.25 9.08 -0.22
N GLY A 157 -17.40 10.40 -0.10
CA GLY A 157 -18.14 11.05 0.99
C GLY A 157 -17.32 11.35 2.24
N SER A 158 -16.12 10.74 2.39
CA SER A 158 -15.23 11.03 3.51
C SER A 158 -14.45 12.33 3.31
N GLU A 159 -14.02 12.92 4.43
CA GLU A 159 -13.07 14.04 4.43
C GLU A 159 -11.65 13.48 4.60
N GLN A 160 -10.77 13.85 3.67
CA GLN A 160 -9.40 13.35 3.62
C GLN A 160 -8.41 14.51 3.77
N ARG A 161 -7.38 14.29 4.58
CA ARG A 161 -6.26 15.22 4.71
C ARG A 161 -5.27 15.00 3.56
N VAL A 162 -5.15 15.99 2.70
CA VAL A 162 -4.39 15.92 1.44
C VAL A 162 -3.20 16.85 1.50
N LEU A 163 -2.00 16.34 1.20
CA LEU A 163 -0.82 17.17 0.93
C LEU A 163 -0.86 17.60 -0.54
N VAL A 164 -0.93 18.90 -0.81
CA VAL A 164 -0.97 19.41 -2.18
C VAL A 164 0.45 19.45 -2.76
N GLU A 165 0.68 18.75 -3.87
CA GLU A 165 2.03 18.62 -4.44
C GLU A 165 2.25 19.54 -5.64
N ARG A 166 1.22 19.72 -6.47
CA ARG A 166 1.33 20.39 -7.77
C ARG A 166 -0.04 20.69 -8.38
N HIS A 167 -0.05 21.36 -9.53
CA HIS A 167 -1.19 21.34 -10.44
C HIS A 167 -1.36 19.95 -11.08
N SER A 168 -2.60 19.60 -11.40
CA SER A 168 -2.92 18.37 -12.12
C SER A 168 -2.29 18.37 -13.51
N THR A 169 -1.79 17.21 -13.92
CA THR A 169 -1.12 17.04 -15.23
C THR A 169 -2.13 17.03 -16.38
N LYS A 170 -3.39 16.67 -16.09
CA LYS A 170 -4.45 16.60 -17.10
C LYS A 170 -5.23 17.90 -17.23
N ASP A 171 -5.23 18.72 -16.18
CA ASP A 171 -5.95 19.98 -16.12
C ASP A 171 -5.24 20.94 -15.16
N ALA A 172 -4.62 21.99 -15.71
CA ALA A 172 -3.84 22.95 -14.92
C ALA A 172 -4.71 23.82 -13.99
N SER A 173 -6.03 23.90 -14.22
CA SER A 173 -6.96 24.60 -13.33
C SER A 173 -7.21 23.86 -12.01
N MET A 174 -6.83 22.59 -11.95
CA MET A 174 -7.01 21.73 -10.78
C MET A 174 -5.68 21.52 -10.06
N TYR A 175 -5.74 21.35 -8.75
CA TYR A 175 -4.62 20.85 -7.96
C TYR A 175 -4.60 19.32 -7.95
N ALA A 176 -3.41 18.76 -7.73
CA ALA A 176 -3.19 17.36 -7.44
C ALA A 176 -2.41 17.23 -6.12
N GLY A 177 -2.97 16.48 -5.19
CA GLY A 177 -2.34 16.16 -3.91
C GLY A 177 -2.47 14.69 -3.56
N ARG A 178 -1.93 14.31 -2.40
CA ARG A 178 -1.96 12.92 -1.92
C ARG A 178 -2.65 12.76 -0.56
N THR A 179 -3.54 11.78 -0.47
CA THR A 179 -4.05 11.25 0.80
C THR A 179 -2.97 10.48 1.56
N GLU A 180 -3.29 10.02 2.78
CA GLU A 180 -2.39 9.21 3.61
C GLU A 180 -2.07 7.84 2.99
N ASN A 181 -3.05 7.16 2.43
CA ASN A 181 -2.88 5.97 1.58
C ASN A 181 -2.34 6.28 0.17
N ASN A 182 -1.70 7.45 0.03
CA ASN A 182 -0.87 7.85 -1.09
C ASN A 182 -1.65 8.10 -2.41
N ARG A 183 -2.98 8.14 -2.35
CA ARG A 183 -3.85 8.26 -3.54
C ARG A 183 -3.83 9.68 -4.04
N VAL A 184 -3.77 9.83 -5.36
CA VAL A 184 -3.85 11.14 -5.99
C VAL A 184 -5.29 11.63 -5.90
N VAL A 185 -5.49 12.84 -5.37
CA VAL A 185 -6.78 13.52 -5.37
C VAL A 185 -6.66 14.77 -6.22
N ASN A 186 -7.61 14.97 -7.12
CA ASN A 186 -7.70 16.19 -7.92
C ASN A 186 -8.89 17.03 -7.46
N PHE A 187 -8.68 18.32 -7.25
CA PHE A 187 -9.72 19.24 -6.77
C PHE A 187 -9.39 20.68 -7.20
N ALA A 188 -10.40 21.54 -7.27
CA ALA A 188 -10.23 22.98 -7.53
C ALA A 188 -10.06 23.75 -6.22
N ALA A 189 -9.25 24.81 -6.24
CA ALA A 189 -9.18 25.81 -5.18
C ALA A 189 -8.66 27.14 -5.75
N GLU A 190 -9.03 28.27 -5.15
CA GLU A 190 -8.60 29.60 -5.61
C GLU A 190 -7.29 30.08 -4.98
N ALA A 191 -6.91 29.51 -3.82
CA ALA A 191 -5.71 29.90 -3.09
C ALA A 191 -4.46 29.17 -3.58
N ASP A 192 -3.28 29.79 -3.40
CA ASP A 192 -1.99 29.10 -3.54
C ASP A 192 -1.73 28.21 -2.32
N ILE A 193 -1.87 26.91 -2.53
CA ILE A 193 -1.89 25.87 -1.50
C ILE A 193 -0.87 24.76 -1.74
N ILE A 194 0.00 24.90 -2.74
CA ILE A 194 1.07 23.91 -2.98
C ILE A 194 1.98 23.83 -1.75
N GLY A 195 2.32 22.60 -1.34
CA GLY A 195 3.11 22.32 -0.15
C GLY A 195 2.33 22.36 1.17
N LYS A 196 1.03 22.70 1.15
CA LYS A 196 0.18 22.73 2.34
C LYS A 196 -0.66 21.46 2.48
N PHE A 197 -1.07 21.17 3.70
CA PHE A 197 -2.15 20.23 3.95
C PHE A 197 -3.50 20.94 3.81
N VAL A 198 -4.46 20.25 3.21
CA VAL A 198 -5.83 20.73 3.03
C VAL A 198 -6.81 19.59 3.33
N ASN A 199 -8.01 19.94 3.78
CA ASN A 199 -9.10 18.99 3.90
C ASN A 199 -9.90 18.99 2.60
N VAL A 200 -10.15 17.80 2.06
CA VAL A 200 -10.88 17.60 0.80
C VAL A 200 -11.97 16.57 1.04
N ARG A 201 -13.21 16.89 0.67
CA ARG A 201 -14.28 15.89 0.61
C ARG A 201 -14.13 15.09 -0.66
N ILE A 202 -13.99 13.77 -0.56
CA ILE A 202 -13.92 12.91 -1.74
C ILE A 202 -15.31 12.78 -2.36
N THR A 203 -15.43 13.06 -3.65
CA THR A 203 -16.71 13.05 -4.37
C THR A 203 -16.79 11.93 -5.41
N GLU A 204 -15.65 11.44 -5.89
CA GLU A 204 -15.61 10.41 -6.93
C GLU A 204 -14.35 9.55 -6.82
N ALA A 205 -14.53 8.24 -6.99
CA ALA A 205 -13.45 7.28 -7.17
C ALA A 205 -13.26 6.98 -8.66
N LEU A 206 -12.11 7.36 -9.22
CA LEU A 206 -11.69 7.01 -10.58
C LEU A 206 -10.66 5.86 -10.52
N PRO A 207 -10.41 5.14 -11.63
CA PRO A 207 -9.55 3.95 -11.61
C PRO A 207 -8.14 4.13 -11.02
N ASN A 208 -7.59 5.35 -11.06
CA ASN A 208 -6.21 5.62 -10.59
C ASN A 208 -6.11 6.90 -9.73
N SER A 209 -7.23 7.50 -9.35
CA SER A 209 -7.24 8.78 -8.63
C SER A 209 -8.60 9.02 -8.00
N LEU A 210 -8.67 9.94 -7.06
CA LEU A 210 -9.91 10.47 -6.53
C LEU A 210 -10.17 11.86 -7.12
N ARG A 211 -11.43 12.27 -7.12
CA ARG A 211 -11.80 13.68 -7.18
C ARG A 211 -12.39 14.11 -5.85
N GLY A 212 -12.27 15.39 -5.57
CA GLY A 212 -12.89 15.95 -4.39
C GLY A 212 -13.12 17.45 -4.49
N GLU A 213 -13.72 17.94 -3.43
CA GLU A 213 -14.02 19.35 -3.22
C GLU A 213 -13.15 19.88 -2.08
N PHE A 214 -12.44 20.98 -2.34
CA PHE A 214 -11.67 21.67 -1.31
C PHE A 214 -12.61 22.17 -0.19
N ILE A 215 -12.25 21.89 1.06
CA ILE A 215 -12.99 22.38 2.24
C ILE A 215 -12.25 23.56 2.85
N ALA A 216 -11.01 23.34 3.28
CA ALA A 216 -10.19 24.33 3.96
C ALA A 216 -8.71 23.95 3.94
N ILE A 217 -7.84 24.93 4.19
CA ILE A 217 -6.45 24.64 4.56
C ILE A 217 -6.48 23.94 5.92
N ALA A 218 -5.82 22.79 6.01
CA ALA A 218 -5.74 22.06 7.27
C ALA A 218 -4.77 22.83 8.18
N GLU A 219 -5.28 23.36 9.29
CA GLU A 219 -4.41 23.94 10.31
C GLU A 219 -3.48 22.85 10.87
N TYR A 220 -2.26 23.24 11.19
CA TYR A 220 -1.38 22.39 11.97
C TYR A 220 -1.95 22.35 13.39
N ASP A 221 -2.53 21.21 13.79
CA ASP A 221 -2.98 20.99 15.16
C ASP A 221 -1.88 20.27 15.98
N PRO A 222 -1.10 21.01 16.79
CA PRO A 222 -0.10 20.40 17.67
C PRO A 222 -0.71 19.54 18.80
N ALA A 223 -2.02 19.61 19.05
CA ALA A 223 -2.68 18.79 20.07
C ALA A 223 -2.84 17.32 19.62
N ILE A 224 -2.94 17.07 18.31
CA ILE A 224 -2.92 15.70 17.78
C ILE A 224 -1.52 15.08 17.95
N ALA A 225 -0.45 15.88 17.84
CA ALA A 225 0.95 15.46 17.99
C ALA A 225 1.41 15.21 19.44
N SER A 226 0.61 15.58 20.44
CA SER A 226 0.99 15.51 21.87
C SER A 226 0.04 14.71 22.78
N CYS A 227 -1.06 14.17 22.23
CA CYS A 227 -2.06 13.42 23.00
C CYS A 227 -2.12 11.91 22.68
N ALA A 228 -1.09 11.35 22.03
CA ALA A 228 -0.95 9.91 21.81
C ALA A 228 0.35 9.41 22.44
#